data_AF-A0A2N1K1C3-F1
#
_entry.id   AF-A0A2N1K1C3-F1
#
_cell.length_a   1.000
_cell.length_b   1.000
_cell.length_c   1.000
_cell.angle_alpha   90.00
_cell.angle_beta   90.00
_cell.angle_gamma   90.00
#
_symmetry.space_group_name_H-M   'P 1'
#
loop_
_entity.id
_entity.type
_entity.pdbx_description
1 polymer ?
#
loop_
_entity_poly.entity_id
_entity_poly.type
_entity_poly.pdbx_seq_one_letter_code
_entity_poly.pdbx_strand_id
1 'polypeptide(L)'
;MAQIMYHHTAINVLSLLQNMSNNKMNDMQLEAEFKKIEKQFQVKYEELVDLYNRMVLFQIDIEKHGGIRAYEKSTITWLKSELELLYEVYQFCQRHGLNIINISKYVSKNELNLFPKTESQLQNTYYKLKKREIPFENIEKQKPGRKRKYIPVKETNVETKKENNQVLKEEVQHKESEKSLVTVISGIVDNFETINQHSERKEDELHQFMEGIYKLSSMAAGHFKEESNRSSLERELRALRSENERLKREKEELVQDVKDMTQQLVYFIKSSDVDQIRKLPTFVQDCKTELHKLGLYNAQDGKMKIRIDRRGQVMTVAP
;
A
#
# COMPACT_ATOMS: atom_id res chain seq x y z
N MET A 1 -0.68 8.58 -45.15
CA MET A 1 -0.76 7.10 -45.09
C MET A 1 -1.64 6.74 -43.90
N ALA A 2 -2.90 6.47 -44.19
CA ALA A 2 -3.99 6.28 -43.24
C ALA A 2 -4.23 4.77 -43.07
N GLN A 3 -3.82 4.22 -41.93
CA GLN A 3 -4.03 2.86 -41.39
C GLN A 3 -3.34 2.96 -40.01
N ILE A 4 -3.98 2.91 -38.84
CA ILE A 4 -4.83 1.86 -38.27
C ILE A 4 -5.71 2.53 -37.20
N MET A 5 -6.90 2.99 -37.60
CA MET A 5 -7.84 3.70 -36.72
C MET A 5 -9.04 2.79 -36.37
N TYR A 6 -8.75 1.56 -35.92
CA TYR A 6 -9.72 0.63 -35.34
C TYR A 6 -9.07 -0.15 -34.19
N HIS A 7 -8.52 0.58 -33.22
CA HIS A 7 -8.22 -0.05 -31.94
C HIS A 7 -9.54 -0.28 -31.21
N HIS A 8 -9.75 -1.52 -30.79
CA HIS A 8 -10.88 -1.96 -30.00
C HIS A 8 -11.10 -1.04 -28.78
N THR A 9 -12.35 -0.73 -28.43
CA THR A 9 -12.73 0.22 -27.35
C THR A 9 -11.85 0.11 -26.11
N ALA A 10 -11.67 -1.11 -25.59
CA ALA A 10 -10.83 -1.36 -24.43
C ALA A 10 -9.35 -0.95 -24.60
N ILE A 11 -8.74 -1.16 -25.77
CA ILE A 11 -7.33 -0.77 -26.01
C ILE A 11 -7.17 0.75 -26.05
N ASN A 12 -8.14 1.46 -26.63
CA ASN A 12 -8.12 2.94 -26.61
C ASN A 12 -8.23 3.46 -25.18
N VAL A 13 -9.15 2.90 -24.39
CA VAL A 13 -9.31 3.25 -22.98
C VAL A 13 -8.00 3.01 -22.22
N LEU A 14 -7.40 1.83 -22.35
CA LEU A 14 -6.13 1.52 -21.67
C LEU A 14 -5.01 2.49 -22.09
N SER A 15 -4.94 2.87 -23.37
CA SER A 15 -3.96 3.84 -23.84
C SER A 15 -4.16 5.23 -23.25
N LEU A 16 -5.41 5.68 -23.16
CA LEU A 16 -5.74 6.96 -22.52
C LEU A 16 -5.40 6.92 -21.02
N LEU A 17 -5.77 5.85 -20.31
CA LEU A 17 -5.44 5.66 -18.90
C LEU A 17 -3.92 5.67 -18.65
N GLN A 18 -3.15 4.97 -19.48
CA GLN A 18 -1.69 4.93 -19.38
C GLN A 18 -1.08 6.32 -19.61
N ASN A 19 -1.56 7.07 -20.60
CA ASN A 19 -1.10 8.44 -20.86
C ASN A 19 -1.40 9.37 -19.69
N MET A 20 -2.56 9.22 -19.04
CA MET A 20 -2.90 9.97 -17.83
C MET A 20 -2.09 9.53 -16.61
N SER A 21 -1.65 8.28 -16.54
CA SER A 21 -0.75 7.81 -15.45
C SER A 21 0.66 8.38 -15.61
N ASN A 22 1.12 8.53 -16.86
CA ASN A 22 2.46 9.07 -17.16
C ASN A 22 2.52 10.60 -17.00
N ASN A 23 1.43 11.30 -17.29
CA ASN A 23 1.33 12.74 -17.13
C ASN A 23 0.85 13.06 -15.73
N LYS A 24 1.61 13.85 -14.97
CA LYS A 24 1.20 14.32 -13.63
C LYS A 24 0.03 15.32 -13.73
N MET A 25 -1.17 14.80 -13.96
CA MET A 25 -2.42 15.56 -13.99
C MET A 25 -2.93 15.81 -12.57
N ASN A 26 -3.65 16.91 -12.38
CA ASN A 26 -4.33 17.17 -11.10
C ASN A 26 -5.69 16.44 -11.05
N ASP A 27 -6.21 16.25 -9.83
CA ASP A 27 -7.43 15.47 -9.58
C ASP A 27 -8.65 15.98 -10.39
N MET A 28 -8.77 17.30 -10.62
CA MET A 28 -9.86 17.87 -11.42
C MET A 28 -9.75 17.54 -12.91
N GLN A 29 -8.53 17.58 -13.46
CA GLN A 29 -8.27 17.21 -14.85
C GLN A 29 -8.51 15.71 -15.06
N LEU A 30 -8.08 14.89 -14.10
CA LEU A 30 -8.29 13.45 -14.14
C LEU A 30 -9.78 13.09 -14.13
N GLU A 31 -10.55 13.72 -13.24
CA GLU A 31 -12.01 13.57 -13.16
C GLU A 31 -12.71 13.95 -14.48
N ALA A 32 -12.28 15.05 -15.09
CA ALA A 32 -12.84 15.51 -16.36
C ALA A 32 -12.53 14.53 -17.51
N GLU A 33 -11.31 14.00 -17.57
CA GLU A 33 -10.94 13.02 -18.58
C GLU A 33 -11.64 11.67 -18.36
N PHE A 34 -11.83 11.20 -17.11
CA PHE A 34 -12.63 10.00 -16.86
C PHE A 34 -14.07 10.14 -17.33
N LYS A 35 -14.73 11.27 -17.05
CA LYS A 35 -16.09 11.54 -17.55
C LYS A 35 -16.16 11.60 -19.07
N LYS A 36 -15.10 12.09 -19.72
CA LYS A 36 -14.99 12.13 -21.19
C LYS A 36 -14.83 10.72 -21.76
N ILE A 37 -13.97 9.90 -21.17
CA ILE A 37 -13.76 8.49 -21.56
C ILE A 37 -15.04 7.69 -21.36
N GLU A 38 -15.72 7.83 -20.22
CA GLU A 38 -17.00 7.19 -19.92
C GLU A 38 -18.04 7.49 -21.01
N LYS A 39 -18.23 8.77 -21.35
CA LYS A 39 -19.16 9.18 -22.40
C LYS A 39 -18.78 8.66 -23.79
N GLN A 40 -17.50 8.69 -24.13
CA GLN A 40 -17.02 8.33 -25.46
C GLN A 40 -17.05 6.82 -25.71
N PHE A 41 -16.70 6.03 -24.69
CA PHE A 41 -16.48 4.59 -24.83
C PHE A 41 -17.54 3.73 -24.13
N GLN A 42 -18.52 4.36 -23.46
CA GLN A 42 -19.59 3.70 -22.70
C GLN A 42 -19.05 2.68 -21.67
N VAL A 43 -17.98 3.08 -20.98
CA VAL A 43 -17.37 2.32 -19.88
C VAL A 43 -17.77 2.96 -18.56
N LYS A 44 -18.08 2.15 -17.54
CA LYS A 44 -18.47 2.68 -16.23
C LYS A 44 -17.33 3.47 -15.59
N TYR A 45 -17.64 4.64 -15.03
CA TYR A 45 -16.67 5.46 -14.31
C TYR A 45 -15.89 4.67 -13.22
N GLU A 46 -16.58 3.83 -12.45
CA GLU A 46 -15.96 3.01 -11.38
C GLU A 46 -14.87 2.06 -11.92
N GLU A 47 -15.13 1.43 -13.07
CA GLU A 47 -14.17 0.53 -13.72
C GLU A 47 -12.94 1.29 -14.23
N LEU A 48 -13.13 2.53 -14.73
CA LEU A 48 -12.03 3.39 -15.17
C LEU A 48 -11.13 3.81 -14.00
N VAL A 49 -11.73 4.19 -12.87
CA VAL A 49 -10.99 4.58 -11.67
C VAL A 49 -10.23 3.41 -11.09
N ASP A 50 -10.82 2.22 -11.00
CA ASP A 50 -10.12 1.04 -10.48
C ASP A 50 -8.92 0.66 -11.37
N LEU A 51 -9.12 0.58 -12.69
CA LEU A 51 -8.02 0.33 -13.63
C LEU A 51 -6.90 1.36 -13.52
N TYR A 52 -7.24 2.65 -13.46
CA TYR A 52 -6.27 3.72 -13.29
C TYR A 52 -5.49 3.58 -11.98
N ASN A 53 -6.18 3.36 -10.86
CA ASN A 53 -5.55 3.19 -9.56
C ASN A 53 -4.59 1.99 -9.54
N ARG A 54 -4.97 0.87 -10.19
CA ARG A 54 -4.09 -0.30 -10.33
C ARG A 54 -2.85 0.02 -11.17
N MET A 55 -2.99 0.80 -12.25
CA MET A 55 -1.85 1.26 -13.06
C MET A 55 -0.89 2.13 -12.25
N VAL A 56 -1.43 3.09 -11.48
CA VAL A 56 -0.64 3.98 -10.62
C VAL A 56 0.07 3.20 -9.52
N LEU A 57 -0.60 2.24 -8.88
CA LEU A 57 0.01 1.38 -7.85
C LEU A 57 1.17 0.56 -8.42
N PHE A 58 1.00 -0.01 -9.62
CA PHE A 58 2.08 -0.72 -10.31
C PHE A 58 3.27 0.20 -10.61
N GLN A 59 3.02 1.42 -11.10
CA GLN A 59 4.09 2.38 -11.36
C GLN A 59 4.82 2.78 -10.06
N ILE A 60 4.09 3.04 -8.98
CA ILE A 60 4.69 3.36 -7.67
C ILE A 60 5.60 2.22 -7.20
N ASP A 61 5.16 0.97 -7.33
CA ASP A 61 5.98 -0.17 -6.94
C ASP A 61 7.20 -0.37 -7.85
N ILE A 62 7.11 -0.07 -9.15
CA ILE A 62 8.28 -0.01 -10.03
C ILE A 62 9.28 1.05 -9.55
N GLU A 63 8.80 2.25 -9.21
CA GLU A 63 9.66 3.33 -8.73
C GLU A 63 10.35 2.96 -7.40
N LYS A 64 9.62 2.30 -6.48
CA LYS A 64 10.22 1.77 -5.23
C LYS A 64 11.36 0.78 -5.47
N HIS A 65 11.30 0.02 -6.57
CA HIS A 65 12.36 -0.92 -6.95
C HIS A 65 13.49 -0.27 -7.75
N GLY A 66 13.55 1.07 -7.82
CA GLY A 66 14.59 1.81 -8.56
C GLY A 66 14.28 2.02 -10.04
N GLY A 67 13.01 1.95 -10.41
CA GLY A 67 12.53 2.16 -11.78
C GLY A 67 12.56 0.90 -12.65
N ILE A 68 12.03 1.04 -13.88
CA ILE A 68 11.76 -0.10 -14.77
C ILE A 68 12.99 -0.97 -15.08
N ARG A 69 14.16 -0.35 -15.24
CA ARG A 69 15.43 -1.05 -15.56
C ARG A 69 15.96 -1.87 -14.39
N ALA A 70 15.80 -1.35 -13.16
CA ALA A 70 16.20 -2.05 -11.96
C ALA A 70 15.26 -3.22 -11.69
N TYR A 71 13.95 -2.99 -11.88
CA TYR A 71 12.94 -4.04 -11.81
C TYR A 71 13.20 -5.20 -12.78
N GLU A 72 13.43 -4.93 -14.06
CA GLU A 72 13.71 -5.99 -15.06
C GLU A 72 14.93 -6.85 -14.72
N LYS A 73 15.98 -6.23 -14.14
CA LYS A 73 17.21 -6.89 -13.72
C LYS A 73 17.12 -7.56 -12.35
N SER A 74 16.09 -7.25 -11.57
CA SER A 74 15.91 -7.78 -10.21
C SER A 74 15.67 -9.29 -10.18
N THR A 75 15.68 -9.87 -8.99
CA THR A 75 15.29 -11.27 -8.75
C THR A 75 13.78 -11.49 -8.86
N ILE A 76 12.97 -10.43 -8.98
CA ILE A 76 11.51 -10.52 -9.04
C ILE A 76 11.07 -10.70 -10.50
N THR A 77 10.17 -11.65 -10.74
CA THR A 77 9.54 -11.90 -12.05
C THR A 77 8.24 -11.11 -12.22
N TRP A 78 7.42 -11.10 -11.17
CA TRP A 78 6.14 -10.41 -11.12
C TRP A 78 5.95 -9.74 -9.77
N LEU A 79 5.53 -8.48 -9.78
CA LEU A 79 5.09 -7.80 -8.57
C LEU A 79 3.63 -8.15 -8.28
N LYS A 80 3.24 -8.10 -7.01
CA LYS A 80 1.83 -8.26 -6.61
C LYS A 80 0.92 -7.28 -7.35
N SER A 81 1.27 -5.99 -7.35
CA SER A 81 0.53 -4.94 -8.05
C SER A 81 0.48 -5.16 -9.57
N GLU A 82 1.55 -5.72 -10.15
CA GLU A 82 1.58 -6.11 -11.57
C GLU A 82 0.60 -7.25 -11.87
N LEU A 83 0.52 -8.27 -11.02
CA LEU A 83 -0.41 -9.40 -11.20
C LEU A 83 -1.87 -8.98 -11.04
N GLU A 84 -2.16 -8.10 -10.09
CA GLU A 84 -3.49 -7.53 -9.88
C GLU A 84 -3.91 -6.70 -11.11
N LEU A 85 -3.03 -5.82 -11.60
CA LEU A 85 -3.27 -5.04 -12.82
C LEU A 85 -3.44 -5.96 -14.04
N LEU A 86 -2.59 -6.98 -14.18
CA LEU A 86 -2.66 -7.96 -15.27
C LEU A 86 -4.03 -8.64 -15.29
N TYR A 87 -4.51 -9.09 -14.14
CA TYR A 87 -5.80 -9.76 -14.05
C TYR A 87 -6.95 -8.83 -14.45
N GLU A 88 -6.99 -7.61 -13.90
CA GLU A 88 -8.07 -6.66 -14.17
C GLU A 88 -8.09 -6.20 -15.63
N VAL A 89 -6.92 -5.94 -16.22
CA VAL A 89 -6.81 -5.56 -17.64
C VAL A 89 -7.35 -6.65 -18.56
N TYR A 90 -7.04 -7.93 -18.28
CA TYR A 90 -7.58 -9.03 -19.07
C TYR A 90 -9.09 -9.15 -18.90
N GLN A 91 -9.61 -9.03 -17.68
CA GLN A 91 -11.05 -9.09 -17.42
C GLN A 91 -11.79 -7.96 -18.15
N PHE A 92 -11.29 -6.73 -18.05
CA PHE A 92 -11.82 -5.56 -18.74
C PHE A 92 -11.87 -5.77 -20.26
N CYS A 93 -10.73 -6.13 -20.86
CA CYS A 93 -10.67 -6.35 -22.31
C CYS A 93 -11.58 -7.49 -22.79
N GLN A 94 -11.71 -8.56 -22.00
CA GLN A 94 -12.61 -9.68 -22.32
C GLN A 94 -14.08 -9.25 -22.27
N ARG A 95 -14.49 -8.46 -21.26
CA ARG A 95 -15.86 -7.91 -21.17
C ARG A 95 -16.22 -7.08 -22.40
N HIS A 96 -15.23 -6.42 -22.99
CA HIS A 96 -15.42 -5.63 -24.20
C HIS A 96 -15.29 -6.42 -25.51
N GLY A 97 -14.98 -7.73 -25.49
CA GLY A 97 -14.99 -8.58 -26.68
C GLY A 97 -13.62 -8.95 -27.26
N LEU A 98 -12.50 -8.63 -26.58
CA LEU A 98 -11.18 -9.07 -27.02
C LEU A 98 -10.88 -10.51 -26.63
N ASN A 99 -10.30 -11.26 -27.56
CA ASN A 99 -9.74 -12.58 -27.25
C ASN A 99 -8.40 -12.45 -26.48
N ILE A 100 -8.05 -13.49 -25.71
CA ILE A 100 -6.86 -13.49 -24.85
C ILE A 100 -5.58 -13.22 -25.64
N ILE A 101 -5.45 -13.77 -26.86
CA ILE A 101 -4.27 -13.63 -27.71
C ILE A 101 -4.06 -12.17 -28.11
N ASN A 102 -5.12 -11.50 -28.56
CA ASN A 102 -5.09 -10.09 -28.95
C ASN A 102 -4.82 -9.20 -27.73
N ILE A 103 -5.39 -9.51 -26.56
CA ILE A 103 -5.06 -8.79 -25.32
C ILE A 103 -3.57 -8.89 -25.04
N SER A 104 -3.01 -10.11 -25.02
CA SER A 104 -1.59 -10.34 -24.79
C SER A 104 -0.72 -9.56 -25.78
N LYS A 105 -1.10 -9.52 -27.06
CA LYS A 105 -0.41 -8.73 -28.09
C LYS A 105 -0.41 -7.24 -27.75
N TYR A 106 -1.59 -6.65 -27.57
CA TYR A 106 -1.73 -5.20 -27.41
C TYR A 106 -1.15 -4.67 -26.10
N VAL A 107 -1.26 -5.40 -24.99
CA VAL A 107 -0.78 -4.92 -23.67
C VAL A 107 0.70 -5.21 -23.43
N SER A 108 1.35 -5.98 -24.31
CA SER A 108 2.77 -6.33 -24.22
C SER A 108 3.69 -5.14 -24.45
N LYS A 109 4.98 -5.35 -24.15
CA LYS A 109 6.07 -4.41 -24.41
C LYS A 109 6.20 -3.96 -25.87
N ASN A 110 5.65 -4.70 -26.83
CA ASN A 110 5.82 -4.43 -28.26
C ASN A 110 4.82 -3.39 -28.79
N GLU A 111 3.68 -3.23 -28.13
CA GLU A 111 2.57 -2.38 -28.58
C GLU A 111 2.34 -1.26 -27.54
N LEU A 112 1.37 -1.43 -26.64
CA LEU A 112 1.05 -0.41 -25.63
C LEU A 112 2.13 -0.25 -24.55
N ASN A 113 3.00 -1.26 -24.39
CA ASN A 113 4.04 -1.29 -23.37
C ASN A 113 3.49 -1.01 -21.96
N LEU A 114 2.29 -1.51 -21.69
CA LEU A 114 1.67 -1.42 -20.36
C LEU A 114 2.41 -2.32 -19.37
N PHE A 115 2.90 -3.46 -19.84
CA PHE A 115 3.74 -4.37 -19.08
C PHE A 115 5.10 -4.55 -19.76
N PRO A 116 6.22 -4.56 -19.02
CA PRO A 116 7.55 -4.86 -19.54
C PRO A 116 7.73 -6.38 -19.78
N LYS A 117 6.76 -7.02 -20.43
CA LYS A 117 6.66 -8.48 -20.57
C LYS A 117 6.28 -8.84 -22.01
N THR A 118 6.69 -10.03 -22.43
CA THR A 118 6.32 -10.57 -23.74
C THR A 118 4.89 -11.10 -23.73
N GLU A 119 4.28 -11.21 -24.91
CA GLU A 119 2.92 -11.72 -25.11
C GLU A 119 2.75 -13.11 -24.45
N SER A 120 3.71 -14.01 -24.64
CA SER A 120 3.68 -15.35 -24.05
C SER A 120 3.81 -15.33 -22.52
N GLN A 121 4.63 -14.43 -21.96
CA GLN A 121 4.76 -14.30 -20.50
C GLN A 121 3.44 -13.84 -19.88
N LEU A 122 2.76 -12.87 -20.51
CA LEU A 122 1.47 -12.36 -20.08
C LEU A 122 0.39 -13.44 -20.16
N GLN A 123 0.29 -14.13 -21.30
CA GLN A 123 -0.72 -15.16 -21.52
C GLN A 123 -0.57 -16.33 -20.53
N ASN A 124 0.66 -16.84 -20.35
CA ASN A 124 0.93 -17.94 -19.43
C ASN A 124 0.59 -17.56 -17.98
N THR A 125 0.97 -16.36 -17.57
CA THR A 125 0.74 -15.88 -16.20
C THR A 125 -0.75 -15.64 -15.96
N TYR A 126 -1.47 -15.05 -16.92
CA TYR A 126 -2.92 -14.88 -16.85
C TYR A 126 -3.65 -16.22 -16.68
N TYR A 127 -3.28 -17.26 -17.45
CA TYR A 127 -3.90 -18.58 -17.28
C TYR A 127 -3.61 -19.20 -15.90
N LYS A 128 -2.39 -19.04 -15.38
CA LYS A 128 -2.02 -19.49 -14.02
C LYS A 128 -2.83 -18.76 -12.95
N LEU A 129 -3.00 -17.43 -13.06
CA LEU A 129 -3.85 -16.64 -12.17
C LEU A 129 -5.32 -17.08 -12.25
N LYS A 130 -5.85 -17.26 -13.46
CA LYS A 130 -7.24 -17.69 -13.69
C LYS A 130 -7.52 -19.06 -13.07
N LYS A 131 -6.56 -19.98 -13.13
CA LYS A 131 -6.65 -21.32 -12.52
C LYS A 131 -6.29 -21.34 -11.02
N ARG A 132 -5.92 -20.20 -10.43
CA ARG A 132 -5.43 -20.08 -9.05
C ARG A 132 -4.19 -20.94 -8.76
N GLU A 133 -3.36 -21.17 -9.77
CA GLU A 133 -2.08 -21.90 -9.63
C GLU A 133 -0.99 -21.03 -8.99
N ILE A 134 -1.15 -19.71 -9.01
CA ILE A 134 -0.27 -18.74 -8.37
C ILE A 134 -1.09 -17.72 -7.57
N PRO A 135 -0.61 -17.29 -6.38
CA PRO A 135 -1.27 -16.26 -5.57
C PRO A 135 -0.96 -14.85 -6.11
N PHE A 136 -1.73 -13.87 -5.64
CA PHE A 136 -1.45 -12.44 -5.85
C PHE A 136 -0.38 -11.95 -4.87
N GLU A 137 0.86 -12.39 -5.10
CA GLU A 137 2.05 -12.06 -4.31
C GLU A 137 3.26 -11.82 -5.21
N ASN A 138 4.35 -11.29 -4.65
CA ASN A 138 5.59 -11.11 -5.41
C ASN A 138 6.17 -12.48 -5.80
N ILE A 139 6.37 -12.71 -7.10
CA ILE A 139 6.91 -13.97 -7.62
C ILE A 139 8.37 -13.78 -7.99
N GLU A 140 9.27 -14.49 -7.32
CA GLU A 140 10.69 -14.49 -7.62
C GLU A 140 11.06 -15.37 -8.83
N LYS A 141 12.15 -15.00 -9.51
CA LYS A 141 12.75 -15.74 -10.62
C LYS A 141 13.31 -17.05 -10.09
N GLN A 142 12.66 -18.16 -10.42
CA GLN A 142 13.22 -19.48 -10.15
C GLN A 142 14.35 -19.78 -11.15
N LYS A 143 15.52 -20.17 -10.63
CA LYS A 143 16.63 -20.62 -11.49
C LYS A 143 16.22 -21.91 -12.21
N PRO A 144 16.32 -21.98 -13.54
CA PRO A 144 16.12 -23.22 -14.27
C PRO A 144 17.21 -24.22 -13.86
N GLY A 145 16.83 -25.47 -13.62
CA GLY A 145 17.76 -26.52 -13.24
C GLY A 145 17.10 -27.63 -12.44
N ARG A 146 17.75 -28.79 -12.44
CA ARG A 146 17.34 -29.92 -11.60
C ARG A 146 17.46 -29.50 -10.14
N LYS A 147 16.37 -29.60 -9.37
CA LYS A 147 16.44 -29.42 -7.91
C LYS A 147 17.55 -30.32 -7.38
N ARG A 148 18.43 -29.79 -6.53
CA ARG A 148 19.47 -30.62 -5.88
C ARG A 148 18.77 -31.80 -5.23
N LYS A 149 19.31 -33.01 -5.43
CA LYS A 149 18.83 -34.19 -4.71
C LYS A 149 18.94 -33.87 -3.22
N TYR A 150 17.81 -33.90 -2.52
CA TYR A 150 17.79 -33.80 -1.07
C TYR A 150 18.62 -34.96 -0.53
N ILE A 151 19.76 -34.66 0.09
CA ILE A 151 20.45 -35.61 0.94
C ILE A 151 19.81 -35.40 2.31
N PRO A 152 19.01 -36.35 2.81
CA PRO A 152 18.51 -36.26 4.18
C PRO A 152 19.74 -36.14 5.08
N VAL A 153 19.86 -35.02 5.79
CA VAL A 153 20.68 -34.99 6.98
C VAL A 153 20.13 -36.11 7.84
N LYS A 154 20.98 -37.07 8.21
CA LYS A 154 20.61 -38.14 9.15
C LYS A 154 20.15 -37.46 10.43
N GLU A 155 18.85 -37.28 10.58
CA GLU A 155 18.23 -37.03 11.86
C GLU A 155 18.51 -38.28 12.69
N THR A 156 19.39 -38.10 13.67
CA THR A 156 19.64 -39.08 14.71
C THR A 156 18.30 -39.29 15.42
N ASN A 157 17.70 -40.46 15.19
CA ASN A 157 16.56 -40.95 15.95
C ASN A 157 16.79 -40.71 17.44
N VAL A 158 15.92 -39.94 18.08
CA VAL A 158 15.68 -40.11 19.51
C VAL A 158 14.19 -40.35 19.68
N GLU A 159 13.91 -41.59 20.07
CA GLU A 159 12.60 -42.17 20.33
C GLU A 159 11.76 -41.27 21.23
N THR A 160 10.54 -41.00 20.77
CA THR A 160 9.41 -40.65 21.62
C THR A 160 9.12 -41.82 22.57
N LYS A 161 9.46 -41.68 23.85
CA LYS A 161 8.87 -42.45 24.94
C LYS A 161 8.19 -41.55 25.97
N LYS A 162 7.06 -42.07 26.41
CA LYS A 162 5.95 -41.50 27.17
C LYS A 162 6.29 -41.04 28.60
N GLU A 163 5.43 -40.12 29.07
CA GLU A 163 4.87 -39.98 30.43
C GLU A 163 5.84 -39.79 31.62
N ASN A 164 5.82 -38.61 32.24
CA ASN A 164 5.02 -38.40 33.46
C ASN A 164 5.07 -36.96 33.97
N ASN A 165 3.91 -36.52 34.46
CA ASN A 165 3.75 -35.36 35.34
C ASN A 165 4.63 -35.49 36.59
N GLN A 166 5.38 -34.44 36.92
CA GLN A 166 5.46 -33.96 38.30
C GLN A 166 5.93 -32.51 38.35
N VAL A 167 5.02 -31.66 38.81
CA VAL A 167 5.30 -30.32 39.29
C VAL A 167 6.20 -30.43 40.51
N LEU A 168 7.43 -29.91 40.41
CA LEU A 168 8.21 -29.51 41.58
C LEU A 168 8.66 -28.06 41.36
N LYS A 169 8.02 -27.19 42.15
CA LYS A 169 8.48 -25.83 42.41
C LYS A 169 9.81 -25.93 43.16
N GLU A 170 10.88 -25.46 42.55
CA GLU A 170 12.02 -24.96 43.29
C GLU A 170 12.30 -23.53 42.83
N GLU A 171 11.92 -22.59 43.70
CA GLU A 171 12.39 -21.22 43.69
C GLU A 171 13.92 -21.24 43.89
N VAL A 172 14.68 -21.20 42.80
CA VAL A 172 16.11 -20.90 42.88
C VAL A 172 16.25 -19.38 42.94
N GLN A 173 16.54 -18.90 44.14
CA GLN A 173 17.00 -17.55 44.43
C GLN A 173 18.15 -17.16 43.48
N HIS A 174 17.86 -16.25 42.54
CA HIS A 174 18.89 -15.59 41.76
C HIS A 174 19.59 -14.56 42.65
N LYS A 175 20.72 -14.94 43.24
CA LYS A 175 21.74 -14.01 43.73
C LYS A 175 23.06 -14.28 43.03
N GLU A 176 23.51 -13.26 42.30
CA GLU A 176 24.90 -12.96 41.94
C GLU A 176 25.68 -14.01 41.13
N SER A 177 25.60 -13.90 39.81
CA SER A 177 26.58 -13.09 39.06
C SER A 177 26.21 -13.21 37.59
N GLU A 178 25.66 -12.16 36.99
CA GLU A 178 25.63 -12.07 35.53
C GLU A 178 27.09 -11.90 35.07
N LYS A 179 27.82 -13.01 35.00
CA LYS A 179 29.02 -13.07 34.20
C LYS A 179 28.55 -12.77 32.79
N SER A 180 28.91 -11.59 32.29
CA SER A 180 28.61 -11.17 30.92
C SER A 180 28.83 -12.37 30.00
N LEU A 181 27.91 -12.62 29.08
CA LEU A 181 28.02 -13.72 28.12
C LEU A 181 29.42 -13.74 27.46
N VAL A 182 30.00 -12.55 27.27
CA VAL A 182 31.38 -12.33 26.80
C VAL A 182 32.43 -12.94 27.75
N THR A 183 32.29 -12.79 29.06
CA THR A 183 33.18 -13.37 30.08
C THR A 183 33.05 -14.89 30.13
N VAL A 184 31.83 -15.43 29.95
CA VAL A 184 31.59 -16.88 29.88
C VAL A 184 32.19 -17.45 28.59
N ILE A 185 32.02 -16.77 27.45
CA ILE A 185 32.59 -17.16 26.17
C ILE A 185 34.12 -17.07 26.20
N SER A 186 34.68 -15.99 26.76
CA SER A 186 36.14 -15.85 26.93
C SER A 186 36.70 -16.98 27.78
N GLY A 187 36.06 -17.33 28.91
CA GLY A 187 36.49 -18.45 29.73
C GLY A 187 36.34 -19.82 29.06
N ILE A 188 35.44 -19.97 28.08
CA ILE A 188 35.35 -21.17 27.25
C ILE A 188 36.51 -21.20 26.25
N VAL A 189 36.79 -20.09 25.57
CA VAL A 189 37.93 -19.96 24.62
C VAL A 189 39.26 -20.24 25.34
N ASP A 190 39.50 -19.63 26.49
CA ASP A 190 40.70 -19.81 27.30
C ASP A 190 40.87 -21.29 27.74
N ASN A 191 39.78 -21.95 28.15
CA ASN A 191 39.81 -23.36 28.52
C ASN A 191 40.10 -24.28 27.32
N PHE A 192 39.64 -23.95 26.11
CA PHE A 192 39.91 -24.73 24.91
C PHE A 192 41.31 -24.48 24.34
N GLU A 193 41.84 -23.26 24.40
CA GLU A 193 43.25 -22.97 24.10
C GLU A 193 44.20 -23.76 25.03
N THR A 194 43.81 -23.93 26.30
CA THR A 194 44.58 -24.74 27.27
C THR A 194 44.52 -26.24 26.95
N ILE A 195 43.45 -26.71 26.30
CA ILE A 195 43.25 -28.11 25.85
C ILE A 195 43.91 -28.37 24.46
N ASN A 196 44.43 -27.32 23.80
CA ASN A 196 44.90 -27.33 22.41
C ASN A 196 46.22 -28.09 22.15
N GLN A 197 46.58 -29.05 23.02
CA GLN A 197 47.64 -29.99 22.67
C GLN A 197 47.17 -31.07 21.68
N HIS A 198 45.88 -31.38 21.53
CA HIS A 198 45.42 -32.50 20.69
C HIS A 198 44.22 -32.17 19.78
N SER A 199 44.50 -32.15 18.46
CA SER A 199 43.63 -32.28 17.26
C SER A 199 42.93 -31.03 16.69
N GLU A 200 43.27 -30.68 15.43
CA GLU A 200 42.65 -29.64 14.57
C GLU A 200 41.11 -29.70 14.56
N ARG A 201 40.54 -30.90 14.73
CA ARG A 201 39.10 -31.14 14.70
C ARG A 201 38.33 -30.42 15.82
N LYS A 202 38.96 -30.19 16.98
CA LYS A 202 38.35 -29.46 18.10
C LYS A 202 38.39 -27.94 17.92
N GLU A 203 39.36 -27.44 17.16
CA GLU A 203 39.47 -26.03 16.80
C GLU A 203 38.36 -25.64 15.81
N ASP A 204 38.09 -26.49 14.82
CA ASP A 204 36.95 -26.34 13.91
C ASP A 204 35.59 -26.32 14.63
N GLU A 205 35.42 -27.17 15.65
CA GLU A 205 34.21 -27.23 16.47
C GLU A 205 34.02 -25.94 17.31
N LEU A 206 35.11 -25.37 17.85
CA LEU A 206 35.08 -24.11 18.58
C LEU A 206 34.73 -22.94 17.65
N HIS A 207 35.30 -22.90 16.45
CA HIS A 207 34.96 -21.88 15.45
C HIS A 207 33.49 -21.96 15.04
N GLN A 208 32.95 -23.15 14.81
CA GLN A 208 31.52 -23.34 14.51
C GLN A 208 30.63 -22.92 15.69
N PHE A 209 31.05 -23.21 16.92
CA PHE A 209 30.31 -22.80 18.12
C PHE A 209 30.27 -21.27 18.27
N MET A 210 31.42 -20.61 18.13
CA MET A 210 31.49 -19.14 18.17
C MET A 210 30.67 -18.51 17.04
N GLU A 211 30.76 -19.02 15.80
CA GLU A 211 29.94 -18.55 14.68
C GLU A 211 28.44 -18.71 14.96
N GLY A 212 28.04 -19.83 15.57
CA GLY A 212 26.67 -20.06 16.02
C GLY A 212 26.17 -19.02 17.01
N ILE A 213 26.99 -18.64 18.00
CA ILE A 213 26.66 -17.60 18.98
C ILE A 213 26.54 -16.22 18.32
N TYR A 214 27.47 -15.85 17.44
CA TYR A 214 27.40 -14.58 16.71
C TYR A 214 26.17 -14.49 15.81
N LYS A 215 25.79 -15.60 15.16
CA LYS A 215 24.59 -15.67 14.34
C LYS A 215 23.31 -15.54 15.18
N LEU A 216 23.24 -16.21 16.32
CA LEU A 216 22.10 -16.09 17.24
C LEU A 216 21.98 -14.67 17.82
N SER A 217 23.10 -14.06 18.18
CA SER A 217 23.14 -12.69 18.71
C SER A 217 22.73 -11.65 17.65
N SER A 218 23.18 -11.82 16.41
CA SER A 218 22.78 -10.95 15.30
C SER A 218 21.31 -11.12 14.92
N MET A 219 20.78 -12.35 14.95
CA MET A 219 19.35 -12.63 14.77
C MET A 219 18.50 -11.99 15.88
N ALA A 220 18.91 -12.11 17.14
CA ALA A 220 18.21 -11.48 18.25
C ALA A 220 18.21 -9.94 18.13
N ALA A 221 19.36 -9.33 17.81
CA ALA A 221 19.45 -7.89 17.60
C ALA A 221 18.61 -7.40 16.39
N GLY A 222 18.49 -8.22 15.34
CA GLY A 222 17.59 -7.98 14.21
C GLY A 222 16.12 -7.96 14.63
N HIS A 223 15.69 -8.97 15.38
CA HIS A 223 14.32 -9.07 15.90
C HIS A 223 13.94 -7.87 16.79
N PHE A 224 14.83 -7.41 17.66
CA PHE A 224 14.56 -6.23 18.49
C PHE A 224 14.35 -4.96 17.67
N LYS A 225 15.11 -4.76 16.59
CA LYS A 225 14.93 -3.61 15.70
C LYS A 225 13.61 -3.69 14.95
N GLU A 226 13.27 -4.85 14.41
CA GLU A 226 12.00 -5.09 13.71
C GLU A 226 10.79 -4.87 14.62
N GLU A 227 10.82 -5.40 15.85
CA GLU A 227 9.74 -5.22 16.82
C GLU A 227 9.60 -3.76 17.26
N SER A 228 10.71 -3.05 17.45
CA SER A 228 10.66 -1.61 17.77
C SER A 228 10.04 -0.79 16.64
N ASN A 229 10.40 -1.09 15.39
CA ASN A 229 9.85 -0.43 14.21
C ASN A 229 8.36 -0.72 14.07
N ARG A 230 7.96 -1.98 14.25
CA ARG A 230 6.55 -2.39 14.26
C ARG A 230 5.75 -1.64 15.32
N SER A 231 6.26 -1.56 16.55
CA SER A 231 5.61 -0.84 17.65
C SER A 231 5.46 0.67 17.39
N SER A 232 6.40 1.26 16.64
CA SER A 232 6.37 2.68 16.24
C SER A 232 5.31 2.91 15.16
N LEU A 233 5.30 2.07 14.13
CA LEU A 233 4.30 2.11 13.05
C LEU A 233 2.88 1.88 13.59
N GLU A 234 2.70 0.97 14.54
CA GLU A 234 1.40 0.74 15.18
C GLU A 234 0.92 1.96 15.98
N ARG A 235 1.82 2.70 16.63
CA ARG A 235 1.49 3.95 17.33
C ARG A 235 1.05 5.04 16.34
N GLU A 236 1.79 5.21 15.26
CA GLU A 236 1.47 6.18 14.21
C GLU A 236 0.12 5.86 13.54
N LEU A 237 -0.13 4.59 13.25
CA LEU A 237 -1.43 4.13 12.74
C LEU A 237 -2.59 4.45 13.68
N ARG A 238 -2.41 4.30 15.00
CA ARG A 238 -3.44 4.68 15.98
C ARG A 238 -3.67 6.18 16.02
N ALA A 239 -2.60 6.99 15.96
CA ALA A 239 -2.71 8.44 15.90
C ALA A 239 -3.47 8.88 14.64
N LEU A 240 -3.09 8.39 13.47
CA LEU A 240 -3.74 8.70 12.20
C LEU A 240 -5.20 8.25 12.15
N ARG A 241 -5.55 7.12 12.76
CA ARG A 241 -6.95 6.68 12.89
C ARG A 241 -7.75 7.63 13.78
N SER A 242 -7.19 8.03 14.92
CA SER A 242 -7.87 8.96 15.83
C SER A 242 -8.10 10.34 15.20
N GLU A 243 -7.13 10.80 14.40
CA GLU A 243 -7.24 12.07 13.67
C GLU A 243 -8.26 11.98 12.53
N ASN A 244 -8.29 10.88 11.78
CA ASN A 244 -9.33 10.64 10.78
C ASN A 244 -10.73 10.64 11.40
N GLU A 245 -10.93 9.98 12.54
CA GLU A 245 -12.22 9.98 13.23
C GLU A 245 -12.60 11.37 13.80
N ARG A 246 -11.61 12.18 14.21
CA ARG A 246 -11.85 13.58 14.57
C ARG A 246 -12.29 14.40 13.36
N LEU A 247 -11.54 14.33 12.26
CA LEU A 247 -11.83 15.07 11.03
C LEU A 247 -13.17 14.66 10.41
N LYS A 248 -13.53 13.38 10.51
CA LYS A 248 -14.83 12.88 10.06
C LYS A 248 -15.98 13.52 10.84
N ARG A 249 -15.85 13.62 12.17
CA ARG A 249 -16.84 14.30 13.01
C ARG A 249 -16.93 15.79 12.71
N GLU A 250 -15.79 16.48 12.57
CA GLU A 250 -15.76 17.90 12.19
C GLU A 250 -16.40 18.14 10.82
N LYS A 251 -16.17 17.24 9.85
CA LYS A 251 -16.83 17.30 8.55
C LYS A 251 -18.34 17.10 8.66
N GLU A 252 -18.80 16.13 9.45
CA GLU A 252 -20.23 15.86 9.65
C GLU A 252 -20.93 17.04 10.32
N GLU A 253 -20.31 17.66 11.32
CA GLU A 253 -20.77 18.89 11.97
C GLU A 253 -20.88 20.05 10.96
N LEU A 254 -19.83 20.29 10.17
CA LEU A 254 -19.82 21.34 9.16
C LEU A 254 -20.89 21.13 8.07
N VAL A 255 -21.11 19.89 7.62
CA VAL A 255 -22.16 19.56 6.67
C VAL A 255 -23.54 19.80 7.25
N GLN A 256 -23.72 19.51 8.54
CA GLN A 256 -24.98 19.74 9.24
C GLN A 256 -25.25 21.24 9.39
N ASP A 257 -24.27 22.05 9.76
CA ASP A 257 -24.39 23.52 9.85
C ASP A 257 -24.76 24.15 8.49
N VAL A 258 -24.12 23.71 7.40
CA VAL A 258 -24.45 24.17 6.05
C VAL A 258 -25.88 23.76 5.65
N LYS A 259 -26.30 22.55 6.02
CA LYS A 259 -27.65 22.06 5.75
C LYS A 259 -28.70 22.88 6.52
N ASP A 260 -28.42 23.25 7.76
CA ASP A 260 -29.33 24.05 8.59
C ASP A 260 -29.44 25.49 8.07
N MET A 261 -28.33 26.11 7.65
CA MET A 261 -28.35 27.40 6.96
C MET A 261 -29.14 27.33 5.64
N THR A 262 -28.96 26.25 4.87
CA THR A 262 -29.71 26.03 3.62
C THR A 262 -31.21 25.88 3.88
N GLN A 263 -31.60 25.20 4.95
CA GLN A 263 -33.00 25.07 5.34
C GLN A 263 -33.61 26.42 5.74
N GLN A 264 -32.87 27.25 6.49
CA GLN A 264 -33.31 28.61 6.83
C GLN A 264 -33.53 29.47 5.57
N LEU A 265 -32.59 29.40 4.61
CA LEU A 265 -32.72 30.05 3.29
C LEU A 265 -33.97 29.57 2.54
N VAL A 266 -34.18 28.26 2.47
CA VAL A 266 -35.35 27.67 1.79
C VAL A 266 -36.66 28.09 2.47
N TYR A 267 -36.71 28.11 3.82
CA TYR A 267 -37.88 28.56 4.56
C TYR A 267 -38.19 30.04 4.30
N PHE A 268 -37.15 30.88 4.27
CA PHE A 268 -37.29 32.30 3.96
C PHE A 268 -37.85 32.50 2.54
N ILE A 269 -37.25 31.86 1.53
CA ILE A 269 -37.69 31.97 0.12
C ILE A 269 -39.12 31.44 -0.09
N LYS A 270 -39.53 30.41 0.64
CA LYS A 270 -40.88 29.83 0.55
C LYS A 270 -41.94 30.59 1.35
N SER A 271 -41.55 31.51 2.22
CA SER A 271 -42.50 32.32 2.98
C SER A 271 -43.16 33.39 2.10
N SER A 272 -44.33 33.88 2.50
CA SER A 272 -45.05 34.92 1.74
C SER A 272 -44.22 36.20 1.64
N ASP A 273 -44.39 37.01 0.59
CA ASP A 273 -43.63 38.26 0.42
C ASP A 273 -43.77 39.21 1.62
N VAL A 274 -44.94 39.24 2.26
CA VAL A 274 -45.20 40.02 3.47
C VAL A 274 -44.40 39.47 4.67
N ASP A 275 -44.31 38.15 4.82
CA ASP A 275 -43.51 37.51 5.86
C ASP A 275 -42.01 37.66 5.59
N GLN A 276 -41.57 37.60 4.33
CA GLN A 276 -40.18 37.85 3.94
C GLN A 276 -39.75 39.26 4.36
N ILE A 277 -40.54 40.28 4.03
CA ILE A 277 -40.25 41.67 4.42
C ILE A 277 -40.22 41.82 5.95
N ARG A 278 -41.18 41.19 6.66
CA ARG A 278 -41.27 41.29 8.12
C ARG A 278 -40.12 40.57 8.84
N LYS A 279 -39.69 39.41 8.34
CA LYS A 279 -38.66 38.55 8.94
C LYS A 279 -37.25 38.83 8.42
N LEU A 280 -37.09 39.68 7.41
CA LEU A 280 -35.79 40.02 6.82
C LEU A 280 -34.74 40.45 7.86
N PRO A 281 -35.05 41.31 8.86
CA PRO A 281 -34.04 41.71 9.85
C PRO A 281 -33.58 40.53 10.71
N THR A 282 -34.51 39.66 11.12
CA THR A 282 -34.22 38.46 11.93
C THR A 282 -33.41 37.46 11.12
N PHE A 283 -33.82 37.19 9.87
CA PHE A 283 -33.10 36.31 8.95
C PHE A 283 -31.64 36.77 8.73
N VAL A 284 -31.42 38.07 8.53
CA VAL A 284 -30.07 38.63 8.39
C VAL A 284 -29.23 38.42 9.65
N GLN A 285 -29.83 38.56 10.83
CA GLN A 285 -29.12 38.34 12.10
C GLN A 285 -28.79 36.87 12.34
N ASP A 286 -29.69 35.96 11.97
CA ASP A 286 -29.48 34.52 12.05
C ASP A 286 -28.36 34.09 11.09
N CYS A 287 -28.37 34.58 9.84
CA CYS A 287 -27.29 34.33 8.88
C CYS A 287 -25.94 34.84 9.38
N LYS A 288 -25.88 36.03 10.00
CA LYS A 288 -24.63 36.55 10.59
C LYS A 288 -24.10 35.65 11.70
N THR A 289 -25.01 35.13 12.54
CA THR A 289 -24.66 34.27 13.66
C THR A 289 -24.15 32.91 13.17
N GLU A 290 -24.82 32.31 12.18
CA GLU A 290 -24.39 31.05 11.57
C GLU A 290 -23.07 31.20 10.79
N LEU A 291 -22.89 32.30 10.05
CA LEU A 291 -21.62 32.58 9.38
C LEU A 291 -20.48 32.84 10.37
N HIS A 292 -20.76 33.41 11.54
CA HIS A 292 -19.76 33.58 12.60
C HIS A 292 -19.36 32.23 13.21
N LYS A 293 -20.32 31.31 13.45
CA LYS A 293 -20.02 29.93 13.89
C LYS A 293 -19.12 29.19 12.90
N LEU A 294 -19.38 29.38 11.59
CA LEU A 294 -18.56 28.80 10.51
C LEU A 294 -17.20 29.50 10.33
N GLY A 295 -16.90 30.56 11.08
CA GLY A 295 -15.67 31.36 10.91
C GLY A 295 -15.64 32.18 9.61
N LEU A 296 -16.77 32.30 8.92
CA LEU A 296 -16.93 33.01 7.65
C LEU A 296 -17.32 34.49 7.83
N TYR A 297 -17.67 34.90 9.04
CA TYR A 297 -18.06 36.28 9.37
C TYR A 297 -17.39 36.75 10.65
N ASN A 298 -16.32 37.54 10.51
CA ASN A 298 -15.73 38.32 11.59
C ASN A 298 -16.08 39.80 11.39
N ALA A 299 -16.89 40.36 12.29
CA ALA A 299 -17.39 41.73 12.20
C ALA A 299 -16.30 42.83 12.34
N GLN A 300 -15.02 42.46 12.51
CA GLN A 300 -13.92 43.41 12.72
C GLN A 300 -13.02 43.68 11.50
N ASP A 301 -13.13 42.98 10.38
CA ASP A 301 -12.28 43.32 9.24
C ASP A 301 -12.98 43.14 7.89
N GLY A 302 -13.26 44.26 7.23
CA GLY A 302 -13.59 44.33 5.80
C GLY A 302 -12.43 43.92 4.87
N LYS A 303 -11.57 43.00 5.33
CA LYS A 303 -10.36 42.53 4.64
C LYS A 303 -10.22 41.00 4.65
N MET A 304 -11.30 40.24 4.87
CA MET A 304 -11.22 38.79 4.67
C MET A 304 -11.14 38.47 3.17
N LYS A 305 -9.91 38.31 2.64
CA LYS A 305 -9.68 37.75 1.30
C LYS A 305 -9.97 36.26 1.35
N ILE A 306 -11.22 35.90 1.08
CA ILE A 306 -11.61 34.53 0.78
C ILE A 306 -10.87 34.12 -0.49
N ARG A 307 -9.83 33.29 -0.36
CA ARG A 307 -9.27 32.55 -1.48
C ARG A 307 -9.85 31.15 -1.45
N ILE A 308 -10.58 30.84 -2.50
CA ILE A 308 -11.04 29.49 -2.80
C ILE A 308 -9.84 28.80 -3.46
N ASP A 309 -9.29 27.77 -2.80
CA ASP A 309 -8.27 26.94 -3.43
C ASP A 309 -8.87 26.24 -4.66
N ARG A 310 -8.03 25.82 -5.61
CA ARG A 310 -8.40 25.04 -6.79
C ARG A 310 -9.08 23.71 -6.47
N ARG A 311 -9.29 23.35 -5.20
CA ARG A 311 -10.04 22.19 -4.70
C ARG A 311 -11.38 22.55 -4.03
N GLY A 312 -11.76 23.83 -3.98
CA GLY A 312 -13.03 24.28 -3.40
C GLY A 312 -13.04 24.42 -1.86
N GLN A 313 -11.90 24.25 -1.19
CA GLN A 313 -11.78 24.53 0.24
C GLN A 313 -11.67 26.04 0.49
N VAL A 314 -12.48 26.52 1.45
CA VAL A 314 -12.46 27.89 1.92
C VAL A 314 -11.35 28.01 2.95
N MET A 315 -10.28 28.75 2.61
CA MET A 315 -9.23 29.10 3.57
C MET A 315 -9.44 30.53 4.08
N THR A 316 -9.58 30.67 5.39
CA THR A 316 -9.44 31.95 6.08
C THR A 316 -7.95 32.23 6.29
N VAL A 317 -7.43 33.28 5.66
CA VAL A 317 -6.09 33.78 5.95
C VAL A 317 -6.22 34.82 7.04
N ALA A 318 -5.75 34.52 8.25
CA ALA A 318 -5.50 35.53 9.27
C ALA A 318 -4.31 36.41 8.81
N PRO A 319 -4.25 37.70 9.18
CA PRO A 319 -3.19 38.62 8.74
C PRO A 319 -1.78 38.13 9.06
#